data_AF-A0A838T373-F1
#
_entry.id   AF-A0A838T373-F1
#
_cell.length_a   1.000
_cell.length_b   1.000
_cell.length_c   1.000
_cell.angle_alpha   90.00
_cell.angle_beta   90.00
_cell.angle_gamma   90.00
#
_symmetry.space_group_name_H-M   'P 1'
#
loop_
_entity.id
_entity.type
_entity.pdbx_description
1 polymer ?
#
loop_
_entity_poly.entity_id
_entity_poly.type
_entity_poly.pdbx_seq_one_letter_code
_entity_poly.pdbx_strand_id
1 'polypeptide(L)'
;MRSILFNNKSLLYSFRILLGSLIVWWSLNCLHDNKKIWAVISVIVVSDPDFDTLRVSAISRIVNTLMGCLIGLLFMYIAGINLWSLMTAITVSVLISTSFKKYPSSWKLAPATVAILMVPAITDKENWLLAMQVAMDRTGEILYGCFVALMLGIILTSIRKRLEEKYTS
;
A
#
# COMPACT_ATOMS: atom_id res chain seq x y z
N MET A 1 8.77 8.04 34.81
CA MET A 1 9.50 6.98 34.07
C MET A 1 8.73 6.35 32.90
N ARG A 2 7.42 6.62 32.70
CA ARG A 2 6.62 6.08 31.58
C ARG A 2 6.73 6.90 30.27
N SER A 3 7.25 8.13 30.34
CA SER A 3 7.38 9.07 29.22
C SER A 3 8.56 8.74 28.29
N ILE A 4 9.68 8.22 28.81
CA ILE A 4 10.89 7.90 28.01
C ILE A 4 10.68 6.68 27.09
N LEU A 5 9.86 5.71 27.52
CA LEU A 5 9.51 4.54 26.70
C LEU A 5 8.58 4.87 25.52
N PHE A 6 7.74 5.92 25.64
CA PHE A 6 6.93 6.42 24.53
C PHE A 6 7.79 7.11 23.45
N ASN A 7 8.93 7.69 23.84
CA ASN A 7 9.83 8.44 22.96
C ASN A 7 10.56 7.56 21.91
N ASN A 8 10.74 6.25 22.17
CA ASN A 8 11.47 5.38 21.25
C ASN A 8 10.61 4.82 20.10
N LYS A 9 9.30 4.61 20.33
CA LYS A 9 8.43 4.05 19.30
C LYS A 9 8.10 5.07 18.21
N SER A 10 7.81 6.31 18.57
CA SER A 10 7.56 7.40 17.61
C SER A 10 8.80 7.72 16.77
N LEU A 11 9.99 7.71 17.37
CA LEU A 11 11.25 7.87 16.64
C LEU A 11 11.51 6.71 15.68
N LEU A 12 11.31 5.46 16.12
CA LEU A 12 11.45 4.30 15.24
C LEU A 12 10.41 4.31 14.10
N TYR A 13 9.18 4.74 14.40
CA TYR A 13 8.11 4.93 13.42
C TYR A 13 8.55 5.93 12.34
N SER A 14 8.97 7.11 12.77
CA SER A 14 9.40 8.21 11.89
C SER A 14 10.62 7.82 11.06
N PHE A 15 11.61 7.17 11.68
CA PHE A 15 12.81 6.71 11.01
C PHE A 15 12.51 5.66 9.93
N ARG A 16 11.65 4.67 10.24
CA ARG A 16 11.23 3.64 9.27
C ARG A 16 10.53 4.25 8.07
N ILE A 17 9.61 5.18 8.30
CA ILE A 17 8.89 5.85 7.22
C ILE A 17 9.82 6.71 6.39
N LEU A 18 10.68 7.51 7.02
CA LEU A 18 11.63 8.37 6.33
C LEU A 18 12.56 7.53 5.43
N LEU A 19 13.17 6.50 6.01
CA LEU A 19 14.13 5.65 5.30
C LEU A 19 13.46 4.82 4.20
N GLY A 20 12.27 4.28 4.46
CA GLY A 20 11.49 3.57 3.43
C GLY A 20 11.06 4.49 2.28
N SER A 21 10.63 5.71 2.60
CA SER A 21 10.24 6.69 1.59
C SER A 21 11.45 7.11 0.74
N LEU A 22 12.62 7.31 1.34
CA LEU A 22 13.86 7.61 0.62
C LEU A 22 14.27 6.47 -0.30
N ILE A 23 14.21 5.22 0.18
CA ILE A 23 14.55 4.05 -0.64
C ILE A 23 13.61 3.95 -1.84
N VAL A 24 12.30 4.03 -1.62
CA VAL A 24 11.31 4.01 -2.71
C VAL A 24 11.54 5.15 -3.69
N TRP A 25 11.78 6.36 -3.18
CA TRP A 25 11.96 7.53 -4.01
C TRP A 25 13.15 7.38 -4.95
N TRP A 26 14.31 6.99 -4.42
CA TRP A 26 15.52 6.82 -5.22
C TRP A 26 15.48 5.59 -6.12
N SER A 27 14.96 4.45 -5.64
CA SER A 27 14.90 3.23 -6.44
C SER A 27 13.98 3.37 -7.65
N LEU A 28 12.79 3.97 -7.48
CA LEU A 28 11.88 4.25 -8.60
C LEU A 28 12.44 5.32 -9.54
N ASN A 29 13.23 6.27 -9.03
CA ASN A 29 13.91 7.24 -9.88
C ASN A 29 14.93 6.57 -10.82
N CYS A 30 15.68 5.59 -10.32
CA CYS A 30 16.60 4.80 -11.15
C CYS A 30 15.88 3.96 -12.21
N LEU A 31 14.61 3.63 -11.98
CA LEU A 31 13.77 2.88 -12.92
C LEU A 31 13.01 3.79 -13.91
N HIS A 32 13.29 5.10 -13.92
CA HIS A 32 12.60 6.11 -14.74
C HIS A 32 11.07 6.17 -14.51
N ASP A 33 10.59 5.77 -13.34
CA ASP A 33 9.18 5.92 -13.00
C ASP A 33 8.90 7.37 -12.55
N ASN A 34 8.05 8.04 -13.33
CA ASN A 34 7.72 9.44 -13.14
C ASN A 34 6.67 9.66 -12.04
N LYS A 35 5.92 8.63 -11.64
CA LYS A 35 4.86 8.78 -10.64
C LYS A 35 5.19 7.86 -9.45
N LYS A 36 5.68 8.45 -8.35
CA LYS A 36 6.22 7.72 -7.18
C LYS A 36 5.30 7.76 -5.96
N ILE A 37 4.15 8.41 -6.09
CA ILE A 37 3.30 8.84 -4.98
C ILE A 37 2.70 7.65 -4.23
N TRP A 38 2.24 6.61 -4.92
CA TRP A 38 1.53 5.52 -4.26
C TRP A 38 2.47 4.56 -3.55
N ALA A 39 3.70 4.44 -4.03
CA ALA A 39 4.73 3.67 -3.36
C ALA A 39 5.10 4.32 -2.01
N VAL A 40 5.30 5.66 -1.98
CA VAL A 40 5.56 6.40 -0.74
C VAL A 40 4.37 6.32 0.22
N ILE A 41 3.14 6.54 -0.26
CA ILE A 41 1.93 6.38 0.58
C ILE A 41 1.85 4.97 1.16
N SER A 42 2.19 3.95 0.37
CA SER A 42 2.12 2.56 0.83
C SER A 42 3.15 2.25 1.90
N VAL A 43 4.37 2.80 1.81
CA VAL A 43 5.35 2.74 2.90
C VAL A 43 4.78 3.35 4.17
N ILE A 44 4.19 4.55 4.08
CA ILE A 44 3.61 5.26 5.23
C ILE A 44 2.49 4.43 5.86
N VAL A 45 1.56 3.93 5.04
CA VAL A 45 0.35 3.23 5.49
C VAL A 45 0.66 1.92 6.21
N VAL A 46 1.69 1.17 5.78
CA VAL A 46 1.98 -0.16 6.32
C VAL A 46 3.08 -0.17 7.37
N SER A 47 3.84 0.92 7.51
CA SER A 47 4.94 1.00 8.46
C SER A 47 4.44 0.99 9.90
N ASP A 48 4.98 0.07 10.70
CA ASP A 48 4.80 0.02 12.15
C ASP A 48 6.13 -0.39 12.83
N PRO A 49 6.46 0.14 14.02
CA PRO A 49 7.58 -0.28 14.86
C PRO A 49 7.52 -1.77 15.23
N ASP A 50 6.31 -2.29 15.45
CA ASP A 50 6.05 -3.69 15.69
C ASP A 50 6.00 -4.48 14.38
N PHE A 51 6.82 -5.52 14.26
CA PHE A 51 6.97 -6.25 13.01
C PHE A 51 5.71 -7.06 12.63
N ASP A 52 5.01 -7.62 13.61
CA ASP A 52 3.80 -8.39 13.36
C ASP A 52 2.67 -7.47 12.85
N THR A 53 2.54 -6.29 13.46
CA THR A 53 1.60 -5.24 13.03
C THR A 53 1.94 -4.73 11.62
N LEU A 54 3.22 -4.49 11.33
CA LEU A 54 3.70 -4.13 9.99
C LEU A 54 3.34 -5.23 8.98
N ARG A 55 3.62 -6.49 9.29
CA ARG A 55 3.36 -7.63 8.41
C ARG A 55 1.87 -7.77 8.09
N VAL A 56 1.01 -7.71 9.10
CA VAL A 56 -0.44 -7.78 8.93
C VAL A 56 -0.93 -6.61 8.08
N SER A 57 -0.42 -5.40 8.32
CA SER A 57 -0.80 -4.19 7.58
C SER A 57 -0.36 -4.26 6.11
N ALA A 58 0.85 -4.76 5.84
CA ALA A 58 1.36 -4.95 4.49
C ALA A 58 0.55 -6.00 3.71
N ILE A 59 0.28 -7.16 4.32
CA ILE A 59 -0.56 -8.20 3.68
C ILE A 59 -1.97 -7.66 3.42
N SER A 60 -2.55 -6.96 4.40
CA SER A 60 -3.85 -6.31 4.27
C SER A 60 -3.85 -5.36 3.07
N ARG A 61 -2.85 -4.48 2.96
CA ARG A 61 -2.71 -3.54 1.84
C ARG A 61 -2.56 -4.26 0.50
N ILE A 62 -1.72 -5.29 0.41
CA ILE A 62 -1.52 -6.07 -0.82
C ILE A 62 -2.83 -6.72 -1.28
N VAL A 63 -3.50 -7.47 -0.41
CA VAL A 63 -4.76 -8.17 -0.75
C VAL A 63 -5.84 -7.19 -1.17
N ASN A 64 -6.02 -6.10 -0.43
CA ASN A 64 -7.00 -5.07 -0.76
C ASN A 64 -6.68 -4.39 -2.10
N THR A 65 -5.41 -4.13 -2.39
CA THR A 65 -4.99 -3.48 -3.64
C THR A 65 -5.25 -4.39 -4.83
N LEU A 66 -4.91 -5.68 -4.73
CA LEU A 66 -5.17 -6.65 -5.80
C LEU A 66 -6.67 -6.83 -6.04
N MET A 67 -7.48 -6.89 -4.96
CA MET A 67 -8.94 -6.96 -5.07
C MET A 67 -9.53 -5.70 -5.72
N GLY A 68 -9.11 -4.51 -5.28
CA GLY A 68 -9.56 -3.25 -5.86
C GLY A 68 -9.13 -3.10 -7.32
N CYS A 69 -7.93 -3.54 -7.68
CA CYS A 69 -7.43 -3.55 -9.06
C CYS A 69 -8.25 -4.48 -9.95
N LEU A 70 -8.48 -5.72 -9.51
CA LEU A 70 -9.29 -6.68 -10.25
C LEU A 70 -10.71 -6.15 -10.50
N ILE A 71 -11.36 -5.61 -9.46
CA ILE A 71 -12.72 -5.08 -9.57
C ILE A 71 -12.75 -3.83 -10.46
N GLY A 72 -11.81 -2.90 -10.27
CA GLY A 72 -11.73 -1.67 -11.06
C GLY A 72 -11.52 -1.94 -12.55
N LEU A 73 -10.56 -2.82 -12.90
CA LEU A 73 -10.32 -3.23 -14.28
C LEU A 73 -11.54 -3.94 -14.88
N LEU A 74 -12.15 -4.87 -14.15
CA LEU A 74 -13.33 -5.60 -14.62
C LEU A 74 -14.49 -4.66 -14.95
N PHE A 75 -14.77 -3.70 -14.08
CA PHE A 75 -15.87 -2.75 -14.29
C PHE A 75 -15.55 -1.74 -15.39
N MET A 76 -14.32 -1.23 -15.47
CA MET A 76 -13.91 -0.41 -16.62
C MET A 76 -14.04 -1.17 -17.94
N TYR A 77 -13.78 -2.48 -17.96
CA TYR A 77 -13.90 -3.30 -19.17
C TYR A 77 -15.36 -3.51 -19.60
N ILE A 78 -16.24 -3.85 -18.65
CA ILE A 78 -17.62 -4.23 -18.95
C ILE A 78 -18.54 -3.01 -19.10
N ALA A 79 -18.41 -2.02 -18.21
CA ALA A 79 -19.30 -0.86 -18.11
C ALA A 79 -18.66 0.43 -18.64
N GLY A 80 -17.42 0.37 -19.11
CA GLY A 80 -16.66 1.51 -19.63
C GLY A 80 -16.04 2.39 -18.54
N ILE A 81 -15.30 3.42 -18.97
CA ILE A 81 -14.62 4.39 -18.11
C ILE A 81 -15.56 5.58 -17.88
N ASN A 82 -16.40 5.50 -16.84
CA ASN A 82 -17.34 6.55 -16.48
C ASN A 82 -17.70 6.50 -14.98
N LEU A 83 -18.40 7.54 -14.51
CA LEU A 83 -18.80 7.68 -13.11
C LEU A 83 -19.66 6.51 -12.61
N TRP A 84 -20.57 5.99 -13.42
CA TRP A 84 -21.47 4.90 -13.02
C TRP A 84 -20.71 3.58 -12.83
N SER A 85 -19.76 3.31 -13.72
CA SER A 85 -18.81 2.20 -13.59
C SER A 85 -18.00 2.32 -12.29
N LEU A 86 -17.49 3.51 -11.96
CA LEU A 86 -16.79 3.75 -10.70
C LEU A 86 -17.67 3.49 -9.47
N MET A 87 -18.89 4.04 -9.45
CA MET A 87 -19.80 3.88 -8.30
C MET A 87 -20.18 2.41 -8.08
N THR A 88 -20.43 1.67 -9.15
CA THR A 88 -20.76 0.25 -9.09
C THR A 88 -19.55 -0.59 -8.68
N ALA A 89 -18.36 -0.32 -9.21
CA ALA A 89 -17.11 -0.97 -8.82
C ALA A 89 -16.78 -0.77 -7.33
N ILE A 90 -16.93 0.46 -6.82
CA ILE A 90 -16.77 0.76 -5.39
C ILE A 90 -17.75 -0.06 -4.57
N THR A 91 -19.04 -0.05 -4.94
CA THR A 91 -20.09 -0.77 -4.22
C THR A 91 -19.80 -2.27 -4.17
N VAL A 92 -19.45 -2.87 -5.32
CA VAL A 92 -19.09 -4.29 -5.39
C VAL A 92 -17.84 -4.60 -4.57
N SER A 93 -16.85 -3.71 -4.59
CA SER A 93 -15.65 -3.85 -3.76
C SER A 93 -15.98 -3.86 -2.26
N VAL A 94 -16.90 -3.00 -1.80
CA VAL A 94 -17.38 -3.01 -0.41
C VAL A 94 -18.11 -4.32 -0.10
N LEU A 95 -19.04 -4.76 -0.97
CA LEU A 95 -19.82 -5.98 -0.75
C LEU A 95 -18.91 -7.21 -0.66
N ILE A 96 -17.98 -7.37 -1.61
CA ILE A 96 -17.00 -8.46 -1.60
C ILE A 96 -16.18 -8.39 -0.30
N SER A 97 -15.62 -7.23 0.03
CA SER A 97 -14.72 -7.10 1.17
C SER A 97 -15.41 -7.32 2.53
N THR A 98 -16.72 -7.06 2.63
CA THR A 98 -17.49 -7.25 3.87
C THR A 98 -18.18 -8.61 3.96
N SER A 99 -18.32 -9.35 2.85
CA SER A 99 -18.96 -10.67 2.83
C SER A 99 -18.06 -11.80 3.34
N PHE A 100 -16.74 -11.64 3.31
CA PHE A 100 -15.81 -12.69 3.77
C PHE A 100 -15.45 -12.52 5.25
N LYS A 101 -15.79 -13.53 6.08
CA LYS A 101 -15.47 -13.56 7.53
C LYS A 101 -13.98 -13.42 7.86
N LYS A 102 -13.08 -13.78 6.93
CA LYS A 102 -11.62 -13.71 7.10
C LYS A 102 -10.96 -12.59 6.28
N TYR A 103 -11.74 -11.60 5.83
CA TYR A 103 -11.19 -10.48 5.07
C TYR A 103 -10.25 -9.63 5.95
N PRO A 104 -9.12 -9.11 5.41
CA PRO A 104 -8.21 -8.25 6.17
C PRO A 104 -8.90 -7.06 6.85
N SER A 105 -8.43 -6.67 8.04
CA SER A 105 -9.06 -5.65 8.90
C SER A 105 -9.26 -4.29 8.22
N SER A 106 -8.45 -3.96 7.22
CA SER A 106 -8.49 -2.69 6.49
C SER A 106 -9.31 -2.77 5.20
N TRP A 107 -10.50 -3.38 5.25
CA TRP A 107 -11.36 -3.63 4.07
C TRP A 107 -11.66 -2.40 3.20
N LYS A 108 -11.61 -1.20 3.78
CA LYS A 108 -11.80 0.08 3.07
C LYS A 108 -10.72 0.35 2.02
N LEU A 109 -9.58 -0.33 2.09
CA LEU A 109 -8.48 -0.14 1.14
C LEU A 109 -8.82 -0.68 -0.25
N ALA A 110 -9.67 -1.70 -0.37
CA ALA A 110 -10.10 -2.23 -1.66
C ALA A 110 -10.93 -1.22 -2.47
N PRO A 111 -12.04 -0.64 -1.95
CA PRO A 111 -12.78 0.40 -2.66
C PRO A 111 -11.98 1.69 -2.83
N ALA A 112 -11.08 2.03 -1.89
CA ALA A 112 -10.14 3.13 -2.09
C ALA A 112 -9.23 2.88 -3.29
N THR A 113 -8.74 1.65 -3.47
CA THR A 113 -7.93 1.27 -4.64
C THR A 113 -8.73 1.40 -5.93
N VAL A 114 -10.00 0.94 -5.97
CA VAL A 114 -10.87 1.17 -7.13
C VAL A 114 -10.88 2.65 -7.54
N ALA A 115 -11.06 3.55 -6.57
CA ALA A 115 -11.05 5.00 -6.82
C ALA A 115 -9.68 5.51 -7.31
N ILE A 116 -8.58 5.02 -6.72
CA ILE A 116 -7.21 5.38 -7.12
C ILE A 116 -6.95 5.08 -8.60
N LEU A 117 -7.51 3.99 -9.11
CA LEU A 117 -7.30 3.55 -10.50
C LEU A 117 -8.26 4.22 -11.47
N MET A 118 -9.54 4.28 -11.13
CA MET A 118 -10.59 4.71 -12.05
C MET A 118 -10.79 6.22 -12.11
N VAL A 119 -10.53 6.97 -11.02
CA VAL A 119 -10.72 8.43 -11.02
C VAL A 119 -9.82 9.14 -12.03
N PRO A 120 -8.49 8.88 -12.08
CA PRO A 120 -7.64 9.49 -13.10
C PRO A 120 -8.10 9.14 -14.53
N ALA A 121 -8.43 7.87 -14.79
CA ALA A 121 -8.91 7.44 -16.10
C ALA A 121 -10.18 8.19 -16.55
N ILE A 122 -11.10 8.47 -15.62
CA ILE A 122 -12.32 9.24 -15.90
C ILE A 122 -12.01 10.73 -16.10
N THR A 123 -11.19 11.33 -15.23
CA THR A 123 -10.87 12.76 -15.26
C THR A 123 -10.07 13.13 -16.50
N ASP A 124 -9.08 12.32 -16.85
CA ASP A 124 -8.18 12.55 -17.98
C ASP A 124 -8.75 12.02 -19.30
N LYS A 125 -9.97 11.44 -19.28
CA LYS A 125 -10.69 10.85 -20.42
C LYS A 125 -9.82 9.85 -21.18
N GLU A 126 -9.14 8.99 -20.43
CA GLU A 126 -8.22 8.02 -20.99
C GLU A 126 -8.97 6.95 -21.78
N ASN A 127 -8.33 6.40 -22.82
CA ASN A 127 -8.84 5.20 -23.47
C ASN A 127 -8.53 3.97 -22.61
N TRP A 128 -9.15 2.83 -22.94
CA TRP A 128 -8.99 1.57 -22.20
C TRP A 128 -7.53 1.16 -21.99
N LEU A 129 -6.69 1.26 -23.03
CA LEU A 129 -5.30 0.84 -22.96
C LEU A 129 -4.50 1.67 -21.96
N LEU A 130 -4.69 3.00 -21.99
CA LEU A 130 -3.96 3.92 -21.12
C LEU A 130 -4.49 3.86 -19.68
N ALA A 131 -5.80 3.73 -19.49
CA ALA A 131 -6.40 3.49 -18.17
C ALA A 131 -5.90 2.18 -17.52
N MET A 132 -5.76 1.11 -18.31
CA MET A 132 -5.19 -0.15 -17.85
C MET A 132 -3.71 0.04 -17.45
N GLN A 133 -2.93 0.75 -18.26
CA GLN A 133 -1.53 1.03 -17.94
C GLN A 133 -1.41 1.82 -16.63
N VAL A 134 -2.16 2.91 -16.47
CA VAL A 134 -2.19 3.70 -15.23
C VAL A 134 -2.60 2.85 -14.03
N ALA A 135 -3.59 1.97 -14.20
CA ALA A 135 -4.01 1.09 -13.12
C ALA A 135 -2.91 0.08 -12.72
N MET A 136 -2.20 -0.48 -13.70
CA MET A 136 -1.08 -1.39 -13.45
C MET A 136 0.10 -0.68 -12.80
N ASP A 137 0.45 0.52 -13.26
CA ASP A 137 1.51 1.35 -12.67
C ASP A 137 1.20 1.66 -11.20
N ARG A 138 -0.03 2.12 -10.90
CA ARG A 138 -0.47 2.41 -9.53
C ARG A 138 -0.45 1.17 -8.65
N THR A 139 -0.89 0.04 -9.18
CA THR A 139 -0.86 -1.23 -8.46
C THR A 139 0.58 -1.65 -8.16
N GLY A 140 1.47 -1.56 -9.15
CA GLY A 140 2.90 -1.83 -9.02
C GLY A 140 3.57 -0.94 -7.98
N GLU A 141 3.32 0.36 -8.01
CA GLU A 141 3.80 1.33 -7.01
C GLU A 141 3.39 0.90 -5.59
N ILE A 142 2.11 0.58 -5.38
CA ILE A 142 1.60 0.18 -4.06
C ILE A 142 2.29 -1.10 -3.56
N LEU A 143 2.36 -2.12 -4.41
CA LEU A 143 3.00 -3.39 -4.08
C LEU A 143 4.49 -3.20 -3.76
N TYR A 144 5.17 -2.36 -4.54
CA TYR A 144 6.58 -2.05 -4.33
C TYR A 144 6.80 -1.32 -2.99
N GLY A 145 5.95 -0.35 -2.65
CA GLY A 145 6.01 0.32 -1.34
C GLY A 145 5.83 -0.65 -0.17
N CYS A 146 4.87 -1.59 -0.28
CA CYS A 146 4.69 -2.64 0.71
C CYS A 146 5.91 -3.56 0.83
N PHE A 147 6.52 -3.93 -0.30
CA PHE A 147 7.74 -4.74 -0.33
C PHE A 147 8.91 -4.06 0.37
N VAL A 148 9.17 -2.78 0.07
CA VAL A 148 10.26 -2.02 0.70
C VAL A 148 10.04 -1.90 2.22
N ALA A 149 8.81 -1.59 2.64
CA ALA A 149 8.48 -1.50 4.07
C ALA A 149 8.71 -2.83 4.81
N LEU A 150 8.32 -3.96 4.21
CA LEU A 150 8.58 -5.30 4.75
C LEU A 150 10.07 -5.60 4.87
N MET A 151 10.85 -5.33 3.81
CA MET A 151 12.29 -5.56 3.81
C MET A 151 12.99 -4.74 4.90
N LEU A 152 12.62 -3.47 5.05
CA LEU A 152 13.13 -2.63 6.14
C LEU A 152 12.72 -3.11 7.52
N GLY A 153 11.47 -3.54 7.67
CA GLY A 153 10.98 -4.13 8.92
C GLY A 153 11.82 -5.35 9.32
N ILE A 154 12.13 -6.23 8.37
CA ILE A 154 12.96 -7.43 8.60
C ILE A 154 14.38 -7.03 9.01
N ILE A 155 15.02 -6.13 8.25
CA ILE A 155 16.41 -5.71 8.49
C ILE A 155 16.53 -5.08 9.88
N LEU A 156 15.69 -4.09 10.21
CA LEU A 156 15.78 -3.37 11.48
C LEU A 156 15.44 -4.25 12.69
N THR A 157 14.48 -5.16 12.55
CA THR A 157 14.15 -6.12 13.61
C THR A 157 15.29 -7.11 13.83
N SER A 158 15.95 -7.56 12.75
CA SER A 158 17.11 -8.45 12.83
C SER A 158 18.32 -7.78 13.49
N ILE A 159 18.59 -6.51 13.16
CA ILE A 159 19.66 -5.72 13.79
C ILE A 159 19.40 -5.57 15.29
N ARG A 160 18.16 -5.21 15.67
CA ARG A 160 17.78 -5.05 17.06
C ARG A 160 18.01 -6.32 17.87
N LYS A 161 17.56 -7.48 17.35
CA LYS A 161 17.75 -8.78 18.00
C LYS A 161 19.23 -9.10 18.27
N ARG A 162 20.10 -8.86 17.28
CA ARG A 162 21.56 -9.08 17.41
C ARG A 162 22.21 -8.17 18.46
N LEU A 163 21.73 -6.93 18.60
CA LEU A 163 22.26 -6.01 19.61
C LEU A 163 21.83 -6.44 21.03
N GLU A 164 20.61 -6.93 21.20
CA GLU A 164 20.10 -7.45 22.47
C GLU A 164 20.88 -8.71 22.91
N GLU A 165 21.17 -9.63 21.99
CA GLU A 165 22.02 -10.82 22.24
C GLU A 165 23.45 -10.44 22.68
N LYS A 166 24.04 -9.40 22.08
CA LYS A 166 25.40 -8.95 22.42
C LYS A 166 25.49 -8.27 23.79
N TYR A 167 24.40 -7.68 24.29
CA TYR A 167 24.37 -7.00 25.59
C TYR A 167 23.99 -7.92 26.75
N THR A 168 23.51 -9.13 26.45
CA THR A 168 23.15 -10.16 27.44
C THR A 168 24.21 -11.27 27.59
N SER A 169 25.25 -11.24 26.75
CA SER A 169 26.48 -12.04 26.86
C SER A 169 27.61 -11.25 27.50
#